data_AF-Q6PNB8-F1
#
_entry.id   AF-Q6PNB8-F1
#
_cell.length_a   1.000
_cell.length_b   1.000
_cell.length_c   1.000
_cell.angle_alpha   90.00
_cell.angle_beta   90.00
_cell.angle_gamma   90.00
#
_symmetry.space_group_name_H-M   'P 1'
#
loop_
_entity.id
_entity.type
_entity.pdbx_description
1 polymer ?
#
loop_
_entity_poly.entity_id
_entity_poly.type
_entity_poly.pdbx_seq_one_letter_code
_entity_poly.pdbx_strand_id
1 'polypeptide(L)' 'YPKEEMIYRWRKNSVEAADQKSWRLYQFDFMGLRNTTEIVTTSAGDYVVMTIYFELSRRMGYFTI' A
#
# COMPACT_ATOMS: atom_id res chain seq x y z
N TYR A 1 -11.35 -14.20 -9.56
CA TYR A 1 -12.19 -15.24 -8.93
C TYR A 1 -12.90 -14.64 -7.74
N PRO A 2 -14.19 -14.93 -7.56
CA PRO A 2 -14.94 -14.57 -6.35
C PRO A 2 -14.30 -15.19 -5.09
N LYS A 3 -14.65 -14.66 -3.91
CA LYS A 3 -14.07 -15.11 -2.64
C LYS A 3 -14.29 -16.60 -2.37
N GLU A 4 -15.37 -17.17 -2.91
CA GLU A 4 -15.73 -18.58 -2.77
C GLU A 4 -14.72 -19.51 -3.43
N GLU A 5 -14.06 -19.02 -4.49
CA GLU A 5 -13.08 -19.78 -5.27
C GLU A 5 -11.64 -19.46 -4.85
N MET A 6 -11.35 -18.22 -4.45
CA MET A 6 -9.99 -17.80 -4.11
C MET A 6 -9.95 -16.76 -2.99
N ILE A 7 -9.12 -17.02 -1.98
CA ILE A 7 -8.92 -16.15 -0.82
C ILE A 7 -7.45 -15.74 -0.76
N TYR A 8 -7.18 -14.44 -0.83
CA TYR A 8 -5.84 -13.92 -0.64
C TYR A 8 -5.54 -13.62 0.85
N ARG A 9 -4.29 -13.86 1.27
CA ARG A 9 -3.83 -13.61 2.65
C ARG A 9 -2.40 -13.07 2.65
N TRP A 10 -2.15 -12.08 3.50
CA TRP A 10 -0.81 -11.58 3.76
C TRP A 10 0.05 -12.63 4.47
N ARG A 11 1.32 -12.74 4.08
CA ARG A 11 2.32 -13.48 4.86
C ARG A 11 2.85 -12.60 5.99
N LYS A 12 3.50 -13.20 7.00
CA LYS A 12 4.30 -12.42 7.96
C LYS A 12 5.38 -11.66 7.19
N ASN A 13 5.63 -10.41 7.56
CA ASN A 13 6.52 -9.49 6.82
C ASN A 13 6.12 -9.39 5.33
N SER A 14 4.83 -9.22 5.06
CA SER A 14 4.26 -9.27 3.71
C SER A 14 4.82 -8.26 2.72
N VAL A 15 5.35 -7.14 3.22
CA VAL A 15 5.83 -6.04 2.39
C VAL A 15 7.20 -5.64 2.91
N GLU A 16 8.22 -5.96 2.13
CA GLU A 16 9.59 -5.51 2.37
C GLU A 16 9.85 -4.30 1.50
N ALA A 17 10.09 -3.16 2.16
CA ALA A 17 10.47 -1.94 1.48
C ALA A 17 11.96 -2.00 1.15
N ALA A 18 12.33 -1.75 -0.11
CA ALA A 18 13.74 -1.67 -0.53
C ALA A 18 14.47 -0.53 0.20
N ASP A 19 15.81 -0.48 0.10
CA ASP A 19 16.59 0.61 0.71
C ASP A 19 16.06 1.97 0.26
N GLN A 20 15.58 2.76 1.23
CA GLN A 20 14.95 4.07 1.03
C GLN A 20 15.87 5.05 0.28
N LYS A 21 17.20 4.86 0.36
CA LYS A 21 18.18 5.70 -0.35
C LYS A 21 18.09 5.59 -1.87
N SER A 22 17.55 4.48 -2.38
CA SER A 22 17.34 4.26 -3.82
C SER A 22 16.07 4.92 -4.36
N TRP A 23 15.23 5.48 -3.48
CA TRP A 23 13.90 5.93 -3.88
C TRP A 23 13.94 7.33 -4.47
N ARG A 24 13.18 7.51 -5.55
CA ARG A 24 13.06 8.78 -6.26
C ARG A 24 12.00 9.69 -5.63
N LEU A 25 11.95 9.74 -4.29
CA LEU A 25 11.05 10.61 -3.52
C LEU A 25 11.75 11.96 -3.25
N TYR A 26 11.74 12.85 -4.23
CA TYR A 26 12.46 14.13 -4.12
C TYR A 26 11.84 15.09 -3.11
N GLN A 27 10.52 15.21 -3.14
CA GLN A 27 9.75 16.17 -2.35
C GLN A 27 9.02 15.54 -1.17
N PHE A 28 9.21 14.23 -0.94
CA PHE A 28 8.47 13.47 0.05
C PHE A 28 9.39 12.58 0.87
N ASP A 29 9.05 12.40 2.14
CA ASP A 29 9.62 11.39 3.01
C ASP A 29 8.64 10.23 3.15
N PHE A 30 9.18 9.02 3.22
CA PHE A 30 8.41 7.84 3.53
C PHE A 30 8.30 7.64 5.03
N MET A 31 7.06 7.61 5.52
CA MET A 31 6.76 7.55 6.95
C MET A 31 6.46 6.11 7.40
N GLY A 32 5.93 5.28 6.52
CA GLY A 32 5.56 3.91 6.84
C GLY A 32 4.61 3.31 5.82
N LEU A 33 4.23 2.05 6.05
CA LEU A 33 3.24 1.36 5.25
C LEU A 33 2.26 0.61 6.16
N ARG A 34 1.03 0.46 5.68
CA ARG A 34 0.01 -0.39 6.29
C ARG A 34 -0.68 -1.21 5.21
N ASN A 35 -1.12 -2.40 5.55
CA ASN A 35 -1.92 -3.24 4.67
C ASN A 35 -3.33 -3.44 5.24
N THR A 36 -4.28 -3.66 4.34
CA THR A 36 -5.64 -4.07 4.70
C THR A 36 -6.11 -5.15 3.74
N THR A 37 -7.10 -5.91 4.18
CA THR A 37 -7.84 -6.85 3.35
C THR A 37 -9.32 -6.58 3.55
N GLU A 38 -10.05 -6.40 2.46
CA GLU A 38 -11.47 -6.07 2.45
C GLU A 38 -12.22 -6.93 1.45
N ILE A 39 -13.54 -7.05 1.62
CA ILE A 39 -14.42 -7.73 0.68
C ILE A 39 -15.24 -6.66 -0.03
N VAL A 40 -15.14 -6.63 -1.35
CA VAL A 40 -15.88 -5.70 -2.19
C VAL A 40 -16.94 -6.47 -2.97
N THR A 41 -18.20 -6.10 -2.75
CA THR A 41 -19.33 -6.66 -3.49
C THR A 41 -19.52 -5.90 -4.80
N THR A 42 -19.61 -6.64 -5.90
CA THR A 42 -19.86 -6.11 -7.24
C THR A 42 -21.02 -6.87 -7.89
N SER A 43 -21.50 -6.43 -9.05
CA SER A 43 -22.54 -7.14 -9.81
C SER A 43 -22.12 -8.56 -10.24
N ALA A 44 -20.82 -8.85 -10.31
CA ALA A 44 -20.27 -10.15 -10.69
C ALA A 44 -19.93 -11.06 -9.49
N GLY A 45 -20.11 -10.59 -8.25
CA GLY A 45 -19.83 -11.34 -7.03
C GLY A 45 -18.99 -10.57 -6.01
N ASP A 46 -18.63 -11.27 -4.92
CA ASP A 46 -17.79 -10.77 -3.85
C ASP A 46 -16.32 -11.05 -4.13
N TYR A 47 -15.47 -10.02 -4.05
CA TYR A 47 -14.03 -10.16 -4.29
C TYR A 47 -13.22 -9.78 -3.05
N VAL A 48 -12.20 -10.59 -2.74
CA VAL A 48 -11.20 -10.26 -1.72
C VAL A 48 -10.22 -9.27 -2.33
N VAL A 49 -10.18 -8.05 -1.82
CA VAL A 49 -9.29 -6.97 -2.24
C VAL A 49 -8.23 -6.77 -1.16
N MET A 50 -6.97 -6.75 -1.57
CA MET A 50 -5.83 -6.46 -0.69
C MET A 50 -5.25 -5.11 -1.06
N THR A 51 -5.11 -4.23 -0.07
CA THR A 51 -4.69 -2.85 -0.28
C THR A 51 -3.45 -2.57 0.56
N ILE A 52 -2.44 -1.94 -0.05
CA ILE A 52 -1.27 -1.40 0.65
C ILE A 52 -1.34 0.11 0.58
N TYR A 53 -1.21 0.76 1.72
CA TYR A 53 -1.10 2.20 1.84
C TYR A 53 0.34 2.57 2.16
N PHE A 54 0.86 3.54 1.41
CA PHE A 54 2.16 4.16 1.67
C PHE A 54 1.93 5.53 2.27
N GLU A 55 2.47 5.75 3.47
CA GLU A 55 2.37 7.02 4.16
C GLU A 55 3.54 7.90 3.76
N LEU A 56 3.24 9.05 3.16
CA LEU A 56 4.22 10.00 2.67
C LEU A 56 3.99 11.37 3.32
N SER A 57 5.05 12.04 3.73
CA SER A 57 5.01 13.42 4.22
C SER A 57 5.78 14.36 3.30
N ARG A 58 5.35 15.62 3.17
CA ARG A 58 5.97 16.60 2.28
C ARG A 58 7.23 17.19 2.91
N ARG A 59 8.34 17.22 2.19
CA ARG A 59 9.55 17.96 2.55
C ARG A 59 9.34 19.45 2.32
N MET A 60 9.39 20.24 3.39
CA MET A 60 9.18 21.71 3.31
C MET A 60 10.42 22.49 2.86
N GLY A 61 11.61 21.88 2.86
CA GLY A 61 12.87 22.56 2.51
C GLY A 61 13.02 23.05 1.07
N TYR A 62 12.03 22.77 0.19
CA TYR A 62 11.99 23.28 -1.19
C TYR A 62 11.13 24.55 -1.37
N PHE A 63 10.38 24.98 -0.35
CA PHE A 63 9.42 26.09 -0.48
C PHE A 63 9.86 27.40 0.15
N THR A 64 11.00 27.43 0.85
CA THR A 64 11.55 28.65 1.43
C THR A 64 12.57 29.24 0.46
N ILE A 65 12.11 30.10 -0.45
CA ILE A 65 12.92 31.05 -1.22
C ILE A 65 12.34 32.44 -0.97
#